data_AF-A0A5B0HG43-F1
#
_entry.id   AF-A0A5B0HG43-F1
#
_cell.length_a   1.000
_cell.length_b   1.000
_cell.length_c   1.000
_cell.angle_alpha   90.00
_cell.angle_beta   90.00
_cell.angle_gamma   90.00
#
_symmetry.space_group_name_H-M   'P 1'
#
loop_
_entity.id
_entity.type
_entity.pdbx_description
1 polymer ?
#
loop_
_entity_poly.entity_id
_entity_poly.type
_entity_poly.pdbx_seq_one_letter_code
_entity_poly.pdbx_strand_id
1 'polypeptide(L)'
;MHIALVHRDLHAATRGGIATIYRALAPRLHQAGHQVTLLTQDSPEVLHLPGIDTVVLARTEDMSAHRAAVAAALDLVQPDVVESSTWEAETLHYLHTPPHGWPRS
;
A
#
# COMPACT_ATOMS: atom_id res chain seq x y z
N MET A 1 -2.99 15.17 4.37
CA MET A 1 -3.24 13.76 4.71
C MET A 1 -2.23 12.91 3.98
N HIS A 2 -1.79 11.85 4.62
CA HIS A 2 -0.95 10.80 4.06
C HIS A 2 -1.82 9.60 3.71
N ILE A 3 -1.84 9.24 2.43
CA ILE A 3 -2.67 8.18 1.88
C ILE A 3 -1.76 7.05 1.40
N ALA A 4 -1.97 5.84 1.92
CA ALA A 4 -1.33 4.64 1.43
C ALA A 4 -2.28 3.86 0.50
N LEU A 5 -1.87 3.62 -0.74
CA LEU A 5 -2.58 2.75 -1.69
C LEU A 5 -1.84 1.41 -1.78
N VAL A 6 -2.52 0.32 -1.41
CA VAL A 6 -1.91 -1.00 -1.24
C VAL A 6 -2.46 -1.98 -2.27
N HIS A 7 -1.58 -2.55 -3.08
CA HIS A 7 -1.92 -3.66 -3.95
C HIS A 7 -0.65 -4.43 -4.36
N ARG A 8 -0.66 -5.77 -4.28
CA ARG A 8 0.51 -6.61 -4.58
C ARG A 8 1.17 -6.39 -5.95
N ASP A 9 0.37 -6.17 -7.00
CA ASP A 9 0.83 -6.05 -8.38
C ASP A 9 0.70 -4.62 -8.99
N LEU A 10 0.96 -3.53 -8.26
CA LEU A 10 0.83 -2.16 -8.82
C LEU A 10 1.77 -1.88 -10.00
N HIS A 11 2.86 -2.61 -10.11
CA HIS A 11 3.76 -2.55 -11.24
C HIS A 11 3.12 -3.05 -12.55
N ALA A 12 2.23 -4.04 -12.48
CA ALA A 12 1.78 -4.76 -13.66
C ALA A 12 0.83 -3.89 -14.50
N ALA A 13 1.28 -3.49 -15.70
CA ALA A 13 0.45 -2.72 -16.63
C ALA A 13 -0.69 -3.57 -17.24
N THR A 14 -0.51 -4.89 -17.32
CA THR A 14 -1.42 -5.83 -18.00
C THR A 14 -2.44 -6.50 -17.07
N ARG A 15 -2.25 -6.44 -15.74
CA ARG A 15 -3.16 -7.05 -14.77
C ARG A 15 -4.20 -6.03 -14.27
N GLY A 16 -5.38 -6.04 -14.90
CA GLY A 16 -6.65 -5.62 -14.29
C GLY A 16 -6.85 -4.12 -13.96
N GLY A 17 -8.12 -3.79 -13.69
CA GLY A 17 -8.59 -2.41 -13.57
C GLY A 17 -8.05 -1.62 -12.37
N ILE A 18 -7.83 -2.26 -11.22
CA ILE A 18 -7.57 -1.53 -9.97
C ILE A 18 -6.15 -0.98 -9.88
N ALA A 19 -5.12 -1.73 -10.32
CA ALA A 19 -3.75 -1.22 -10.40
C ALA A 19 -3.66 -0.03 -11.37
N THR A 20 -4.43 -0.07 -12.47
CA THR A 20 -4.56 1.05 -13.40
C THR A 20 -5.22 2.26 -12.73
N ILE A 21 -6.28 2.05 -11.95
CA ILE A 21 -6.94 3.11 -11.19
C ILE A 21 -5.96 3.75 -10.20
N TYR A 22 -5.22 2.97 -9.39
CA TYR A 22 -4.31 3.54 -8.39
C TYR A 22 -3.16 4.31 -9.04
N ARG A 23 -2.58 3.80 -10.14
CA ARG A 23 -1.54 4.54 -10.90
C ARG A 23 -2.07 5.87 -11.46
N ALA A 24 -3.34 5.93 -11.85
CA ALA A 24 -3.96 7.16 -12.35
C ALA A 24 -4.43 8.10 -11.21
N LEU A 25 -4.82 7.53 -10.07
CA LEU A 25 -5.36 8.27 -8.93
C LEU A 25 -4.24 8.89 -8.08
N ALA A 26 -3.15 8.17 -7.85
CA ALA A 26 -2.05 8.63 -7.00
C ALA A 26 -1.48 10.00 -7.42
N PRO A 27 -1.20 10.28 -8.71
CA PRO A 27 -0.78 11.61 -9.14
C PRO A 27 -1.81 12.70 -8.86
N ARG A 28 -3.10 12.39 -8.99
CA ARG A 28 -4.18 13.37 -8.75
C ARG A 28 -4.33 13.67 -7.27
N LEU A 29 -4.23 12.67 -6.41
CA LEU A 29 -4.20 12.86 -4.95
C LEU A 29 -2.97 13.68 -4.54
N HIS A 30 -1.81 13.39 -5.13
CA HIS A 30 -0.58 14.15 -4.88
C HIS A 30 -0.72 15.62 -5.31
N GLN A 31 -1.25 15.86 -6.51
CA GLN A 31 -1.54 17.22 -7.02
C GLN A 31 -2.56 17.97 -6.18
N ALA A 32 -3.48 17.26 -5.50
CA ALA A 32 -4.41 17.85 -4.54
C ALA A 32 -3.76 18.20 -3.18
N GLY A 33 -2.46 17.99 -3.02
CA GLY A 33 -1.71 18.31 -1.80
C GLY A 33 -1.68 17.19 -0.76
N HIS A 34 -2.00 15.95 -1.15
CA HIS A 34 -1.84 14.79 -0.28
C HIS A 34 -0.43 14.19 -0.42
N GLN A 35 0.11 13.67 0.67
CA GLN A 35 1.25 12.77 0.60
C GLN A 35 0.70 11.40 0.20
N VAL A 36 1.31 10.77 -0.80
CA VAL A 36 0.85 9.48 -1.31
C VAL A 36 2.01 8.49 -1.26
N THR A 37 1.73 7.31 -0.71
CA THR A 37 2.66 6.18 -0.73
C THR A 37 1.99 4.98 -1.37
N LEU A 38 2.69 4.33 -2.29
CA LEU A 38 2.25 3.09 -2.92
C LEU A 38 2.93 1.91 -2.24
N LEU A 39 2.19 0.86 -1.89
CA LEU A 39 2.75 -0.40 -1.42
C LEU A 39 2.49 -1.48 -2.48
N THR A 40 3.55 -2.12 -2.95
CA THR A 40 3.49 -3.19 -3.97
C THR A 40 4.56 -4.24 -3.71
N GLN A 41 4.40 -5.45 -4.25
CA GLN A 41 5.47 -6.43 -4.28
C GLN A 41 6.51 -6.12 -5.35
N ASP A 42 7.72 -6.61 -5.11
CA ASP A 42 8.86 -6.56 -6.01
C ASP A 42 8.57 -7.26 -7.35
N SER A 43 9.12 -6.67 -8.40
CA SER A 43 8.89 -7.09 -9.77
C SER A 43 9.96 -6.54 -10.71
N PRO A 44 10.27 -7.24 -11.82
CA PRO A 44 11.17 -6.71 -12.85
C PRO A 44 10.71 -5.36 -13.44
N GLU A 45 9.39 -5.12 -13.45
CA GLU A 45 8.81 -3.84 -13.86
C GLU A 45 8.78 -2.91 -12.64
N VAL A 46 9.75 -1.99 -12.55
CA VAL A 46 9.78 -1.03 -11.45
C VAL A 46 8.69 0.02 -11.64
N LEU A 47 7.80 0.15 -10.65
CA LEU A 47 6.83 1.24 -10.61
C LEU A 47 7.51 2.51 -10.10
N HIS A 48 7.51 3.55 -10.93
CA HIS A 48 8.00 4.87 -10.55
C HIS A 48 7.00 5.95 -10.97
N LEU A 49 6.46 6.68 -10.00
CA LEU A 49 5.63 7.85 -10.22
C LEU A 49 6.31 9.08 -9.60
N PRO A 50 6.60 10.14 -10.38
CA PRO A 50 7.30 11.31 -9.85
C PRO A 50 6.58 11.94 -8.65
N GLY A 51 7.33 12.21 -7.58
CA GLY A 51 6.82 12.85 -6.37
C GLY A 51 5.99 11.95 -5.45
N ILE A 52 5.89 10.65 -5.76
CA ILE A 52 5.11 9.68 -5.00
C ILE A 52 6.04 8.58 -4.47
N ASP A 53 5.98 8.34 -3.16
CA ASP A 53 6.79 7.31 -2.52
C ASP A 53 6.26 5.92 -2.90
N THR A 54 7.17 4.96 -3.09
CA THR A 54 6.82 3.57 -3.33
C THR A 54 7.58 2.66 -2.38
N VAL A 55 6.85 1.90 -1.57
CA VAL A 55 7.38 0.85 -0.71
C VAL A 55 7.23 -0.48 -1.45
N VAL A 56 8.37 -1.12 -1.69
CA VAL A 56 8.46 -2.40 -2.39
C VAL A 56 8.64 -3.52 -1.36
N LEU A 57 7.69 -4.44 -1.33
CA LEU A 57 7.69 -5.62 -0.45
C LEU A 57 8.30 -6.82 -1.18
N ALA A 58 8.90 -7.75 -0.44
CA ALA A 58 9.38 -8.99 -1.04
C ALA A 58 8.25 -9.75 -1.74
N ARG A 59 8.55 -10.27 -2.94
CA ARG A 59 7.59 -11.09 -3.69
C ARG A 59 7.38 -12.43 -3.01
N THR A 60 6.12 -12.79 -2.77
CA THR A 60 5.72 -14.07 -2.18
C THR A 60 4.30 -14.45 -2.61
N GLU A 61 4.05 -15.75 -2.75
CA GLU A 61 2.70 -16.31 -2.92
C GLU A 61 2.08 -16.73 -1.57
N ASP A 62 2.86 -16.71 -0.48
CA ASP A 62 2.32 -16.90 0.88
C ASP A 62 1.57 -15.63 1.31
N MET A 63 0.25 -15.72 1.30
CA MET A 63 -0.62 -14.60 1.65
C MET A 63 -0.53 -14.21 3.12
N SER A 64 -0.17 -15.11 4.03
CA SER A 64 0.01 -14.74 5.44
C SER A 64 1.27 -13.90 5.62
N ALA A 65 2.38 -14.33 5.00
CA ALA A 65 3.63 -13.57 4.98
C ALA A 65 3.45 -12.20 4.31
N HIS A 66 2.73 -12.14 3.19
CA HIS A 66 2.43 -10.88 2.50
C HIS A 66 1.65 -9.90 3.39
N ARG A 67 0.62 -10.36 4.09
CA ARG A 67 -0.17 -9.52 5.02
C ARG A 67 0.67 -8.99 6.18
N ALA A 68 1.53 -9.83 6.75
CA ALA A 68 2.45 -9.40 7.80
C ALA A 68 3.43 -8.32 7.30
N ALA A 69 3.96 -8.49 6.10
CA ALA A 69 4.84 -7.49 5.48
C ALA A 69 4.11 -6.16 5.18
N VAL A 70 2.87 -6.23 4.67
CA VAL A 70 2.02 -5.05 4.48
C VAL A 70 1.79 -4.33 5.81
N ALA A 71 1.40 -5.05 6.86
CA ALA A 71 1.13 -4.46 8.17
C ALA A 71 2.38 -3.79 8.77
N ALA A 72 3.54 -4.44 8.70
CA ALA A 72 4.80 -3.86 9.16
C ALA A 72 5.19 -2.60 8.36
N ALA A 73 4.97 -2.61 7.04
CA ALA A 73 5.20 -1.44 6.21
C ALA A 73 4.25 -0.29 6.56
N LEU A 74 2.96 -0.56 6.74
CA LEU A 74 1.98 0.45 7.13
C LEU A 74 2.25 1.02 8.53
N ASP A 75 2.76 0.21 9.46
CA ASP A 75 3.17 0.66 10.79
C ASP A 75 4.39 1.58 10.75
N LEU A 76 5.29 1.43 9.78
CA LEU A 76 6.39 2.37 9.58
C LEU A 76 5.93 3.64 8.84
N VAL A 77 5.04 3.50 7.87
CA VAL A 77 4.53 4.60 7.05
C VAL A 77 3.57 5.51 7.84
N GLN A 78 2.80 4.96 8.79
CA GLN A 78 1.79 5.66 9.60
C GLN A 78 0.85 6.56 8.77
N PRO A 79 0.18 6.04 7.73
CA PRO A 79 -0.71 6.85 6.89
C PRO A 79 -2.02 7.20 7.63
N ASP A 80 -2.59 8.36 7.31
CA ASP A 80 -3.93 8.77 7.80
C ASP A 80 -5.05 7.90 7.19
N VAL A 81 -4.86 7.47 5.94
CA VAL A 81 -5.82 6.66 5.19
C VAL A 81 -5.08 5.52 4.50
N VAL A 82 -5.57 4.30 4.72
CA VAL A 82 -5.14 3.12 3.96
C VAL A 82 -6.27 2.70 3.05
N GLU A 83 -5.99 2.58 1.76
CA GLU A 83 -6.90 2.03 0.78
C GLU A 83 -6.24 0.80 0.14
N SER A 84 -7.01 -0.27 0.00
CA SER A 84 -6.55 -1.56 -0.51
C SER A 84 -7.63 -2.20 -1.36
N SER A 85 -7.19 -2.78 -2.48
CA SER A 85 -8.04 -3.35 -3.51
C SER A 85 -8.43 -4.80 -3.28
N THR A 86 -7.71 -5.50 -2.39
CA THR A 86 -7.83 -6.96 -2.27
C THR A 86 -8.94 -7.30 -1.29
N TRP A 87 -9.79 -8.25 -1.69
CA TRP A 87 -10.87 -8.74 -0.86
C TRP A 87 -10.30 -9.35 0.43
N GLU A 88 -10.58 -8.67 1.55
CA GLU A 88 -10.53 -9.15 2.93
C GLU A 88 -9.20 -9.33 3.69
N ALA A 89 -7.96 -8.98 3.27
CA ALA A 89 -6.85 -9.35 4.18
C ALA A 89 -5.53 -8.60 4.23
N GLU A 90 -5.14 -7.77 3.26
CA GLU A 90 -3.83 -7.07 3.35
C GLU A 90 -3.78 -6.11 4.55
N THR A 91 -4.89 -5.42 4.82
CA THR A 91 -4.97 -4.40 5.87
C THR A 91 -5.77 -4.85 7.10
N LEU A 92 -6.52 -5.96 7.04
CA LEU A 92 -7.20 -6.49 8.24
C LEU A 92 -6.20 -6.84 9.33
N HIS A 93 -5.06 -7.46 8.97
CA HIS A 93 -4.01 -7.76 9.95
C HIS A 93 -3.47 -6.48 10.60
N TYR A 94 -3.31 -5.40 9.81
CA TYR A 94 -2.92 -4.09 10.30
C TYR A 94 -3.97 -3.48 11.25
N LEU A 95 -5.26 -3.53 10.89
CA LEU A 95 -6.36 -3.04 11.73
C LEU A 95 -6.52 -3.81 13.04
N HIS A 96 -6.17 -5.10 13.07
CA HIS A 96 -6.21 -5.92 14.28
C HIS A 96 -4.97 -5.76 15.17
N THR A 97 -3.94 -5.06 14.69
CA THR A 97 -2.74 -4.79 15.48
C THR A 97 -3.01 -3.53 16.32
N PRO A 98 -2.85 -3.57 17.65
CA PRO A 98 -3.02 -2.39 18.47
C PRO A 98 -2.04 -1.31 18.02
N PRO A 99 -2.45 -0.03 17.92
CA PRO A 99 -1.54 1.04 17.57
C PRO A 99 -0.37 1.07 18.55
N HIS A 100 0.86 1.11 18.04
CA HIS A 100 2.03 1.32 18.89
C HIS A 100 1.90 2.70 19.57
N GLY A 101 1.52 2.69 20.86
CA GLY A 101 1.42 3.89 21.68
C GLY A 101 0.03 4.23 22.24
N TRP A 102 -1.02 3.46 21.95
CA TRP A 102 -2.30 3.67 22.62
C TRP A 102 -2.26 3.09 24.04
N PRO A 103 -2.48 3.90 25.11
CA PRO A 103 -2.52 3.36 26.46
C PRO A 103 -3.67 2.37 26.55
N ARG A 104 -3.36 1.15 26.99
CA ARG A 104 -4.38 0.17 27.38
C ARG A 104 -5.03 0.72 28.65
N SER A 105 -6.22 1.29 28.52
CA SER A 105 -7.12 1.58 29.64
C SER A 105 -7.59 0.29 30.29
#